data_AF-A0A9E2QMI9-F1
#
_entry.id   AF-A0A9E2QMI9-F1
#
_cell.length_a   1.000
_cell.length_b   1.000
_cell.length_c   1.000
_cell.angle_alpha   90.00
_cell.angle_beta   90.00
_cell.angle_gamma   90.00
#
_symmetry.space_group_name_H-M   'P 1'
#
loop_
_entity.id
_entity.type
_entity.pdbx_description
1 polymer ?
#
loop_
_entity_poly.entity_id
_entity_poly.type
_entity_poly.pdbx_seq_one_letter_code
_entity_poly.pdbx_strand_id
1 'polypeptide(L)' 'MSKHPYWVCQECGSEASEGRQFEVSCWHPGTCDICGKEKEVTEFRDFFYGNPPKEAKKDIEV' A
#
# COMPACT_ATOMS: atom_id res chain seq x y z
N MET A 1 -12.56 17.45 -0.56
CA MET A 1 -11.12 17.16 -0.40
C MET A 1 -10.71 16.25 -1.53
N SER A 2 -9.78 16.69 -2.37
CA SER A 2 -9.28 15.93 -3.51
C SER A 2 -8.71 14.60 -2.99
N LYS A 3 -9.29 13.48 -3.44
CA LYS A 3 -8.91 12.11 -3.05
C LYS A 3 -7.58 11.73 -3.71
N HIS A 4 -6.51 12.44 -3.41
CA HIS A 4 -5.19 11.99 -3.85
C HIS A 4 -4.85 10.72 -3.08
N PRO A 5 -4.35 9.68 -3.77
CA PRO A 5 -3.87 8.48 -3.10
C PRO A 5 -2.71 8.84 -2.16
N TYR A 6 -2.65 8.18 -1.02
CA TYR A 6 -1.58 8.33 -0.04
C TYR A 6 -0.35 7.59 -0.57
N TRP A 7 0.73 8.31 -0.83
CA TRP A 7 1.95 7.79 -1.45
C TRP A 7 2.96 7.38 -0.39
N VAL A 8 3.47 6.16 -0.51
CA VAL A 8 4.38 5.60 0.48
C VAL A 8 5.59 4.96 -0.19
N CYS A 9 6.77 5.19 0.38
CA CYS A 9 7.99 4.51 -0.06
C CYS A 9 8.07 3.08 0.51
N GLN A 10 8.90 2.24 -0.11
CA GLN A 10 9.13 0.85 0.32
C GLN A 10 9.39 0.69 1.82
N GLU A 11 10.29 1.49 2.39
CA GLU A 11 10.71 1.37 3.79
C GLU A 11 9.53 1.61 4.75
N CYS A 12 8.89 2.78 4.64
CA CYS A 12 7.76 3.14 5.49
C CYS A 12 6.55 2.22 5.26
N GLY A 13 6.29 1.81 4.01
CA GLY A 13 5.23 0.88 3.70
C GLY A 13 5.47 -0.49 4.33
N SER A 14 6.70 -0.99 4.25
CA SER A 14 7.11 -2.28 4.84
C SER A 14 7.07 -2.23 6.36
N GLU A 15 7.55 -1.16 6.99
CA GLU A 15 7.48 -0.99 8.46
C GLU A 15 6.02 -1.00 8.93
N ALA A 16 5.15 -0.26 8.25
CA ALA A 16 3.76 -0.11 8.64
C ALA A 16 2.92 -1.39 8.39
N SER A 17 3.35 -2.24 7.45
CA SER A 17 2.67 -3.49 7.07
C SER A 17 3.30 -4.75 7.66
N GLU A 18 4.33 -4.61 8.51
CA GLU A 18 5.13 -5.71 9.03
C GLU A 18 5.81 -6.55 7.91
N GLY A 19 6.22 -5.88 6.84
CA GLY A 19 6.89 -6.46 5.68
C GLY A 19 5.94 -7.03 4.62
N ARG A 20 4.64 -6.73 4.69
CA ARG A 20 3.66 -7.18 3.70
C ARG A 20 3.57 -6.20 2.54
N GLN A 21 3.73 -6.71 1.33
CA GLN A 21 3.53 -5.94 0.11
C GLN A 21 2.93 -6.85 -0.96
N PHE A 22 2.12 -6.30 -1.86
CA PHE A 22 1.76 -7.03 -3.07
C PHE A 22 2.98 -7.30 -3.95
N GLU A 23 2.97 -8.46 -4.60
CA GLU A 23 3.98 -8.85 -5.57
C GLU A 23 4.05 -7.92 -6.79
N VAL A 24 2.95 -7.20 -7.07
CA VAL A 24 2.85 -6.24 -8.17
C VAL A 24 2.35 -4.91 -7.63
N SER A 25 3.18 -3.87 -7.75
CA SER A 25 2.84 -2.49 -7.42
C SER A 25 3.41 -1.56 -8.48
N CYS A 26 2.71 -0.46 -8.79
CA CYS A 26 3.23 0.58 -9.68
C CYS A 26 4.02 1.60 -8.87
N TRP A 27 5.31 1.71 -9.16
CA TRP A 27 6.22 2.65 -8.53
C TRP A 27 6.48 3.84 -9.44
N HIS A 28 6.60 5.02 -8.83
CA HIS A 28 7.05 6.22 -9.54
C HIS A 28 7.84 7.15 -8.60
N PRO A 29 8.67 8.06 -9.14
CA PRO A 29 9.30 9.11 -8.35
C PRO A 29 8.23 10.02 -7.72
N GLY A 30 8.34 10.28 -6.43
CA GLY A 30 7.45 11.17 -5.71
C GLY A 30 7.88 11.43 -4.27
N THR A 31 7.09 12.18 -3.51
CA THR A 31 7.33 12.42 -2.09
C THR A 31 6.57 11.39 -1.27
N CYS A 32 7.26 10.73 -0.33
CA CYS A 32 6.61 9.82 0.61
C CYS A 32 5.84 10.64 1.67
N ASP A 33 4.55 10.40 1.81
CA ASP A 33 3.68 11.10 2.77
C ASP A 33 3.96 10.75 4.24
N ILE A 34 4.76 9.70 4.50
CA ILE A 34 5.16 9.29 5.86
C ILE A 34 6.46 9.99 6.30
N CYS A 35 7.50 9.96 5.46
CA CYS A 35 8.83 10.46 5.84
C CYS A 35 9.23 11.78 5.15
N GLY A 36 8.42 12.29 4.22
CA GLY A 36 8.61 13.57 3.54
C GLY A 36 9.77 13.63 2.53
N LYS A 37 10.43 12.51 2.24
CA LYS A 37 11.57 12.43 1.32
C LYS A 37 11.12 12.10 -0.11
N GLU A 38 11.83 12.65 -1.09
CA GLU A 38 11.68 12.26 -2.50
C GLU A 38 12.35 10.90 -2.77
N LYS A 39 11.57 9.94 -3.26
CA LYS A 39 11.99 8.58 -3.59
C LYS A 39 10.94 7.88 -4.45
N GLU A 40 11.20 6.65 -4.85
CA GLU A 40 10.17 5.78 -5.44
C GLU A 40 9.05 5.55 -4.41
N VAL A 41 7.82 5.86 -4.80
CA VAL A 41 6.61 5.70 -4.01
C VAL A 41 5.57 4.88 -4.78
N THR A 42 4.67 4.25 -4.03
CA THR A 42 3.51 3.53 -4.54
C THR A 42 2.29 3.81 -3.65
N GLU A 43 1.11 3.31 -4.02
CA GLU A 43 -0.09 3.58 -3.22
C GLU A 43 -0.03 2.83 -1.89
N PHE A 44 -0.42 3.48 -0.80
CA PHE A 44 -0.43 2.86 0.53
C PHE A 44 -1.23 1.54 0.59
N ARG A 45 -2.28 1.41 -0.23
CA ARG A 45 -3.06 0.17 -0.35
C ARG A 45 -2.19 -1.03 -0.71
N ASP A 46 -1.07 -0.82 -1.41
CA ASP A 46 -0.17 -1.87 -1.89
C ASP A 46 0.67 -2.51 -0.77
N PHE A 47 0.59 -1.95 0.44
CA PHE A 47 1.15 -2.53 1.66
C PHE A 47 0.09 -3.12 2.60
N PHE A 48 -1.19 -2.75 2.43
CA PHE A 48 -2.23 -3.03 3.42
C PHE A 48 -3.38 -3.93 2.93
N TYR A 49 -3.44 -4.30 1.65
CA TYR A 49 -4.42 -5.27 1.14
C TYR A 49 -3.85 -6.68 1.01
N GLY A 50 -3.11 -7.18 2.00
CA GLY A 50 -2.65 -8.57 1.99
C GLY A 50 -3.79 -9.55 2.23
N ASN A 51 -4.31 -10.19 1.17
CA ASN A 51 -5.14 -11.40 1.12
C ASN A 51 -6.22 -11.48 2.24
N PRO A 52 -7.51 -11.22 1.96
CA PRO A 52 -8.53 -11.33 2.99
C PRO A 52 -8.41 -12.72 3.65
N PRO A 53 -8.48 -12.83 4.99
CA PRO A 53 -8.33 -14.12 5.67
C PRO A 53 -9.24 -15.14 4.97
N LYS A 54 -8.83 -16.41 4.88
CA LYS A 54 -9.60 -17.46 4.16
C LYS A 54 -11.07 -17.54 4.61
N GLU A 55 -11.39 -16.98 5.77
CA GLU A 55 -12.71 -16.83 6.38
C GLU A 55 -13.60 -15.74 5.77
N ALA A 56 -13.03 -14.75 5.06
CA ALA A 56 -13.77 -13.71 4.34
C ALA A 56 -14.25 -14.16 2.94
N LYS A 57 -14.08 -15.44 2.57
CA LYS A 57 -14.63 -16.03 1.35
C LYS A 57 -16.08 -16.52 1.48
N LYS A 58 -16.79 -16.19 2.56
CA LYS A 58 -18.18 -16.64 2.76
C LYS A 58 -19.28 -15.63 2.45
N ASP A 59 -18.97 -14.36 2.16
CA ASP A 59 -20.00 -13.34 1.95
C ASP A 59 -19.88 -12.55 0.63
N ILE A 60 -19.25 -13.14 -0.39
CA ILE A 60 -19.46 -12.70 -1.78
C ILE A 60 -20.23 -13.83 -2.49
N GLU A 61 -21.53 -13.89 -2.19
CA GLU A 61 -22.50 -14.48 -3.11
C GLU A 61 -22.72 -13.48 -4.24
N VAL A 62 -22.56 -13.97 -5.48
CA VAL A 62 -23.09 -13.34 -6.70
C VAL A 62 -24.23 -14.21 -7.19
#